data_AF-A0A0S8KTI5-F1
#
_entry.id   AF-A0A0S8KTI5-F1
#
_cell.length_a   1.000
_cell.length_b   1.000
_cell.length_c   1.000
_cell.angle_alpha   90.00
_cell.angle_beta   90.00
_cell.angle_gamma   90.00
#
_symmetry.space_group_name_H-M   'P 1'
#
loop_
_entity.id
_entity.type
_entity.pdbx_description
1 polymer ?
#
loop_
_entity_poly.entity_id
_entity_poly.type
_entity_poly.pdbx_seq_one_letter_code
_entity_poly.pdbx_strand_id
1 'polypeptide(L)'
;MNKSDKTFRNKLLDVEKPNANYKQKYERQVLAMVEQKITGAKKWQIIAFLVMSLGLGILFGTLAVIAPKEVPLCGRFLFVVDAVFGLAFVISYVRILKKGSIDLKKDKLDLVWTGWGLIVIAGTVTLVASGRLPDPVIGILMLVWLLFFEVAAAAMLLRAIIERSEVNTREKLLEIEYRLAELAEKIESNRSQ
;
A
#
# COMPACT_ATOMS: atom_id res chain seq x y z
N MET A 1 -45.74 -20.15 24.96
CA MET A 1 -44.60 -19.63 24.19
C MET A 1 -43.68 -18.88 25.13
N ASN A 2 -42.56 -19.50 25.50
CA ASN A 2 -41.66 -19.07 26.57
C ASN A 2 -40.79 -17.87 26.14
N LYS A 3 -40.96 -16.72 26.80
CA LYS A 3 -40.11 -15.51 26.66
C LYS A 3 -38.80 -15.58 27.50
N SER A 4 -38.46 -16.75 28.05
CA SER A 4 -37.45 -16.88 29.12
C SER A 4 -36.00 -17.10 28.67
N ASP A 5 -35.74 -17.47 27.42
CA ASP A 5 -34.38 -17.81 26.94
C ASP A 5 -33.69 -16.68 26.16
N LYS A 6 -33.85 -15.43 26.61
CA LYS A 6 -32.82 -14.43 26.28
C LYS A 6 -31.58 -14.80 27.07
N THR A 7 -30.69 -15.58 26.44
CA THR A 7 -29.41 -16.07 26.96
C THR A 7 -28.69 -14.95 27.70
N PHE A 8 -28.07 -15.25 28.85
CA PHE A 8 -27.33 -14.30 29.68
C PHE A 8 -26.37 -13.41 28.87
N ARG A 9 -25.79 -13.98 27.80
CA ARG A 9 -25.02 -13.27 26.78
C ARG A 9 -25.74 -12.08 26.12
N ASN A 10 -27.01 -12.24 25.71
CA ASN A 10 -27.79 -11.16 25.11
C ASN A 10 -28.21 -10.10 26.15
N LYS A 11 -28.41 -10.49 27.42
CA LYS A 11 -28.63 -9.51 28.50
C LYS A 11 -27.36 -8.74 28.85
N LEU A 12 -26.19 -9.37 28.79
CA LEU A 12 -24.89 -8.69 28.94
C LEU A 12 -24.63 -7.72 27.78
N LEU A 13 -24.95 -8.12 26.55
CA LEU A 13 -24.82 -7.28 25.35
C LEU A 13 -25.84 -6.11 25.33
N ASP A 14 -27.04 -6.26 25.91
CA ASP A 14 -28.05 -5.19 25.99
C ASP A 14 -27.75 -4.16 27.13
N VAL A 15 -27.02 -4.55 28.18
CA VAL A 15 -26.57 -3.65 29.26
C VAL A 15 -25.31 -2.87 28.85
N GLU A 16 -24.62 -3.35 27.82
CA GLU A 16 -23.48 -2.72 27.19
C GLU A 16 -23.94 -1.53 26.33
N LYS A 17 -24.35 -0.43 26.96
CA LYS A 17 -24.43 0.86 26.26
C LYS A 17 -23.01 1.39 26.14
N PRO A 18 -22.35 1.29 24.96
CA PRO A 18 -21.00 1.79 24.80
C PRO A 18 -21.00 3.28 25.12
N ASN A 19 -20.14 3.68 26.06
CA ASN A 19 -19.94 5.07 26.39
C ASN A 19 -19.44 5.78 25.12
N ALA A 20 -20.34 6.53 24.47
CA ALA A 20 -20.13 7.08 23.13
C ALA A 20 -18.86 7.95 23.04
N ASN A 21 -18.45 8.52 24.17
CA ASN A 21 -17.28 9.39 24.27
C ASN A 21 -15.96 8.59 24.11
N TYR A 22 -15.85 7.41 24.73
CA TYR A 22 -14.67 6.56 24.60
C TYR A 22 -14.55 5.94 23.21
N LYS A 23 -15.68 5.51 22.64
CA LYS A 23 -15.72 5.00 21.26
C LYS A 23 -15.23 6.06 20.26
N GLN A 24 -15.67 7.32 20.42
CA GLN A 24 -15.25 8.40 19.54
C GLN A 24 -13.76 8.73 19.70
N LYS A 25 -13.21 8.65 20.92
CA LYS A 25 -11.76 8.83 21.17
C LYS A 25 -10.94 7.72 20.54
N TYR A 26 -11.38 6.46 20.67
CA TYR A 26 -10.76 5.31 20.03
C TYR A 26 -10.77 5.45 18.50
N GLU A 27 -11.91 5.74 17.89
CA GLU A 27 -12.03 5.92 16.44
C GLU A 27 -11.10 7.04 15.93
N ARG A 28 -10.99 8.16 16.65
CA ARG A 28 -10.05 9.25 16.30
C ARG A 28 -8.60 8.81 16.37
N GLN A 29 -8.21 8.01 17.36
CA GLN A 29 -6.83 7.52 17.48
C GLN A 29 -6.50 6.51 16.39
N VAL A 30 -7.41 5.60 16.07
CA VAL A 30 -7.26 4.67 14.95
C VAL A 30 -7.13 5.42 13.62
N LEU A 31 -8.01 6.40 13.37
CA LEU A 31 -7.93 7.24 12.17
C LEU A 31 -6.61 8.02 12.10
N ALA A 32 -6.13 8.58 13.21
CA ALA A 32 -4.87 9.32 13.24
C ALA A 32 -3.63 8.45 12.98
N MET A 33 -3.69 7.16 13.29
CA MET A 33 -2.61 6.20 13.00
C MET A 33 -2.64 5.69 11.57
N VAL A 34 -3.83 5.47 11.00
CA VAL A 34 -4.00 4.90 9.66
C VAL A 34 -3.90 5.97 8.57
N GLU A 35 -4.49 7.15 8.81
CA GLU A 35 -4.47 8.27 7.88
C GLU A 35 -3.35 9.23 8.22
N GLN A 36 -2.26 9.15 7.46
CA GLN A 36 -1.21 10.14 7.57
C GLN A 36 -1.54 11.33 6.65
N LYS A 37 -1.83 12.50 7.23
CA LYS A 37 -2.02 13.73 6.46
C LYS A 37 -0.74 14.09 5.69
N ILE A 38 -0.88 14.35 4.41
CA ILE A 38 0.23 14.73 3.54
C ILE A 38 0.48 16.23 3.74
N THR A 39 1.48 16.58 4.55
CA THR A 39 1.84 17.99 4.80
C THR A 39 3.28 18.28 4.38
N GLY A 40 3.51 19.52 3.94
CA GLY A 40 4.85 20.07 3.64
C GLY A 40 5.66 19.27 2.62
N ALA A 41 6.84 18.82 3.04
CA ALA A 41 7.84 18.17 2.18
C ALA A 41 7.33 16.88 1.51
N LYS A 42 6.49 16.10 2.19
CA LYS A 42 5.91 14.87 1.61
C LYS A 42 5.02 15.16 0.40
N LYS A 43 4.30 16.29 0.41
CA LYS A 43 3.46 16.70 -0.73
C LYS A 43 4.33 17.02 -1.95
N TRP A 44 5.42 17.75 -1.75
CA TRP A 44 6.39 18.04 -2.81
C TRP A 44 7.04 16.79 -3.37
N GLN A 45 7.40 15.84 -2.51
CA GLN A 45 7.94 14.56 -2.94
C GLN A 45 6.95 13.79 -3.83
N ILE A 46 5.67 13.73 -3.45
CA ILE A 46 4.62 13.07 -4.27
C ILE A 46 4.43 13.79 -5.60
N ILE A 47 4.42 15.12 -5.61
CA ILE A 47 4.31 15.91 -6.85
C ILE A 47 5.52 15.64 -7.75
N ALA A 48 6.73 15.62 -7.20
CA ALA A 48 7.95 15.33 -7.95
C ALA A 48 7.88 13.93 -8.58
N PHE A 49 7.47 12.91 -7.82
CA PHE A 49 7.28 11.57 -8.36
C PHE A 49 6.18 11.51 -9.41
N LEU A 50 5.07 12.22 -9.24
CA LEU A 50 4.00 12.29 -10.23
C LEU A 50 4.50 12.88 -11.57
N VAL A 51 5.25 13.98 -11.52
CA VAL A 51 5.83 14.60 -12.73
C VAL A 51 6.84 13.65 -13.39
N MET A 52 7.68 12.99 -12.59
CA MET A 52 8.64 12.01 -13.07
C MET A 52 7.94 10.81 -13.74
N SER A 53 6.94 10.22 -13.09
CA SER A 53 6.17 9.09 -13.65
C SER A 53 5.42 9.47 -14.92
N LEU A 54 4.89 10.70 -14.99
CA LEU A 54 4.24 11.21 -16.20
C LEU A 54 5.25 11.36 -17.34
N GLY A 55 6.41 11.95 -17.07
CA GLY A 55 7.49 12.10 -18.05
C GLY A 55 7.99 10.75 -18.57
N LEU A 56 8.20 9.78 -17.68
CA LEU A 56 8.57 8.42 -18.05
C LEU A 56 7.47 7.71 -18.85
N GLY A 57 6.20 7.85 -18.45
CA GLY A 57 5.08 7.27 -19.19
C GLY A 57 4.97 7.81 -20.62
N ILE A 58 5.17 9.13 -20.81
CA ILE A 58 5.19 9.75 -22.15
C ILE A 58 6.41 9.28 -22.95
N LEU A 59 7.59 9.25 -22.33
CA LEU A 59 8.82 8.79 -22.98
C LEU A 59 8.70 7.33 -23.45
N PHE A 60 8.30 6.41 -22.57
CA PHE A 60 8.14 5.00 -22.95
C PHE A 60 6.96 4.78 -23.89
N GLY A 61 5.86 5.53 -23.73
CA GLY A 61 4.73 5.47 -24.66
C GLY A 61 5.10 5.93 -26.07
N THR A 62 5.90 7.00 -26.19
CA THR A 62 6.39 7.46 -27.50
C THR A 62 7.41 6.49 -28.10
N LEU A 63 8.33 5.96 -27.30
CA LEU A 63 9.27 4.93 -27.74
C LEU A 63 8.55 3.66 -28.20
N ALA A 64 7.45 3.25 -27.57
CA ALA A 64 6.67 2.10 -28.01
C ALA A 64 6.12 2.24 -29.44
N VAL A 65 5.82 3.47 -29.88
CA VAL A 65 5.26 3.76 -31.22
C VAL A 65 6.36 4.03 -32.25
N ILE A 66 7.39 4.80 -31.87
CA ILE A 66 8.40 5.33 -32.80
C ILE A 66 9.61 4.40 -32.91
N ALA A 67 9.80 3.45 -31.98
CA ALA A 67 10.97 2.57 -31.96
C ALA A 67 11.21 1.93 -33.33
N PRO A 68 12.46 1.98 -33.86
CA PRO A 68 12.79 1.42 -35.16
C PRO A 68 12.44 -0.07 -35.22
N LYS A 69 12.24 -0.60 -36.43
CA LYS A 69 11.89 -2.02 -36.64
C LYS A 69 13.00 -2.98 -36.17
N GLU A 70 14.20 -2.45 -35.97
CA GLU A 70 15.35 -3.16 -35.42
C GLU A 70 15.20 -3.50 -33.93
N VAL A 71 14.32 -2.80 -33.21
CA VAL A 71 14.07 -3.11 -31.80
C VAL A 71 13.30 -4.42 -31.70
N PRO A 72 13.80 -5.42 -30.94
CA PRO A 72 13.11 -6.69 -30.75
C PRO A 72 11.68 -6.49 -30.25
N LEU A 73 10.76 -7.35 -30.68
CA LEU A 73 9.36 -7.36 -30.21
C LEU A 73 9.25 -7.36 -28.67
N CYS A 74 10.16 -8.06 -27.97
CA CYS A 74 10.22 -8.06 -26.51
C CYS A 74 10.51 -6.66 -25.93
N GLY A 75 11.38 -5.87 -26.56
CA GLY A 75 11.69 -4.51 -26.12
C GLY A 75 10.50 -3.57 -26.30
N ARG A 76 9.77 -3.71 -27.42
CA ARG A 76 8.53 -2.95 -27.64
C ARG A 76 7.46 -3.30 -26.62
N PHE A 77 7.33 -4.59 -26.28
CA PHE A 77 6.40 -5.02 -25.23
C PHE A 77 6.75 -4.39 -23.88
N LEU A 78 8.03 -4.32 -23.52
CA LEU A 78 8.47 -3.65 -22.30
C LEU A 78 8.08 -2.17 -22.29
N PHE A 79 8.30 -1.44 -23.38
CA PHE A 79 7.88 -0.03 -23.44
C PHE A 79 6.38 0.16 -23.26
N VAL A 80 5.56 -0.73 -23.82
CA VAL A 80 4.10 -0.70 -23.61
C VAL A 80 3.75 -0.98 -22.15
N VAL A 81 4.37 -2.01 -21.55
CA VAL A 81 4.15 -2.34 -20.14
C VAL A 81 4.57 -1.18 -19.24
N ASP A 82 5.77 -0.63 -19.44
CA ASP A 82 6.28 0.52 -18.67
C ASP A 82 5.37 1.75 -18.81
N ALA A 83 4.84 2.02 -20.01
CA ALA A 83 3.88 3.10 -20.22
C ALA A 83 2.57 2.88 -19.43
N VAL A 84 2.04 1.65 -19.44
CA VAL A 84 0.83 1.29 -18.68
C VAL A 84 1.06 1.43 -17.17
N PHE A 85 2.19 0.94 -16.66
CA PHE A 85 2.54 1.06 -15.26
C PHE A 85 2.79 2.52 -14.86
N GLY A 86 3.49 3.30 -15.70
CA GLY A 86 3.68 4.73 -15.50
C GLY A 86 2.34 5.47 -15.36
N LEU A 87 1.36 5.13 -16.19
CA LEU A 87 0.01 5.69 -16.11
C LEU A 87 -0.72 5.23 -14.83
N ALA A 88 -0.56 3.97 -14.41
CA ALA A 88 -1.10 3.48 -13.14
C ALA A 88 -0.52 4.22 -11.92
N PHE A 89 0.78 4.54 -11.94
CA PHE A 89 1.41 5.39 -10.91
C PHE A 89 0.85 6.80 -10.91
N VAL A 90 0.69 7.43 -12.08
CA VAL A 90 0.09 8.77 -12.19
C VAL A 90 -1.31 8.76 -11.60
N ILE A 91 -2.16 7.80 -11.96
CA ILE A 91 -3.52 7.67 -11.41
C ILE A 91 -3.47 7.53 -9.88
N SER A 92 -2.59 6.68 -9.36
CA SER A 92 -2.42 6.45 -7.92
C SER A 92 -1.99 7.73 -7.19
N TYR A 93 -0.98 8.44 -7.70
CA TYR A 93 -0.52 9.70 -7.11
C TYR A 93 -1.57 10.81 -7.19
N VAL A 94 -2.31 10.94 -8.29
CA VAL A 94 -3.43 11.89 -8.40
C VAL A 94 -4.52 11.57 -7.37
N ARG A 95 -4.86 10.29 -7.18
CA ARG A 95 -5.84 9.87 -6.16
C ARG A 95 -5.37 10.21 -4.75
N ILE A 96 -4.11 9.93 -4.43
CA ILE A 96 -3.49 10.26 -3.14
C ILE A 96 -3.49 11.79 -2.91
N LEU A 97 -3.15 12.59 -3.91
CA LEU A 97 -3.16 14.05 -3.82
C LEU A 97 -4.57 14.62 -3.66
N LYS A 98 -5.57 14.06 -4.35
CA LYS A 98 -6.98 14.47 -4.22
C LYS A 98 -7.54 14.12 -2.84
N LYS A 99 -7.16 12.97 -2.28
CA LYS A 99 -7.58 12.53 -0.94
C LYS A 99 -6.91 13.36 0.16
N GLY A 100 -5.67 13.82 -0.06
CA GLY A 100 -4.92 14.65 0.91
C GLY A 100 -4.40 13.89 2.14
N SER A 101 -4.79 12.62 2.30
CA SER A 101 -4.27 11.68 3.27
C SER A 101 -3.82 10.39 2.56
N ILE A 102 -2.77 9.75 3.10
CA ILE A 102 -2.34 8.42 2.68
C ILE A 102 -2.91 7.43 3.68
N ASP A 103 -3.70 6.47 3.20
CA ASP A 103 -4.01 5.27 3.98
C ASP A 103 -2.79 4.35 3.94
N LEU A 104 -2.12 4.22 5.07
CA LEU A 104 -0.90 3.41 5.18
C LEU A 104 -1.15 1.92 4.89
N LYS A 105 -2.38 1.42 5.07
CA LYS A 105 -2.68 -0.01 4.86
C LYS A 105 -2.93 -0.33 3.39
N LYS A 106 -3.66 0.54 2.70
CA LYS A 106 -4.13 0.28 1.33
C LYS A 106 -3.26 1.00 0.30
N ASP A 107 -3.16 2.32 0.40
CA ASP A 107 -2.55 3.15 -0.64
C ASP A 107 -1.04 2.89 -0.76
N LYS A 108 -0.34 2.67 0.37
CA LYS A 108 1.09 2.35 0.37
C LYS A 108 1.37 0.95 -0.18
N LEU A 109 0.56 -0.03 0.19
CA LEU A 109 0.76 -1.42 -0.24
C LEU A 109 0.46 -1.58 -1.74
N ASP A 110 -0.62 -0.96 -2.23
CA ASP A 110 -0.96 -0.97 -3.66
C ASP A 110 0.16 -0.35 -4.51
N LEU A 111 0.76 0.76 -4.06
CA LEU A 111 1.83 1.44 -4.78
C LEU A 111 3.12 0.60 -4.84
N VAL A 112 3.48 -0.05 -3.73
CA VAL A 112 4.66 -0.92 -3.67
C VAL A 112 4.47 -2.22 -4.44
N TRP A 113 3.28 -2.83 -4.38
CA TRP A 113 2.95 -4.00 -5.21
C TRP A 113 3.00 -3.69 -6.69
N THR A 114 2.51 -2.52 -7.10
CA THR A 114 2.55 -2.06 -8.50
C THR A 114 4.00 -1.92 -8.97
N GLY A 115 4.88 -1.31 -8.16
CA GLY A 115 6.30 -1.18 -8.49
C GLY A 115 7.05 -2.51 -8.52
N TRP A 116 6.80 -3.39 -7.56
CA TRP A 116 7.40 -4.71 -7.53
C TRP A 116 6.95 -5.58 -8.72
N GLY A 117 5.65 -5.57 -9.04
CA GLY A 117 5.10 -6.31 -10.18
C GLY A 117 5.72 -5.87 -11.51
N LEU A 118 5.95 -4.57 -11.70
CA LEU A 118 6.67 -4.05 -12.87
C LEU A 118 8.07 -4.64 -12.99
N ILE A 119 8.83 -4.66 -11.89
CA ILE A 119 10.21 -5.17 -11.89
C ILE A 119 10.26 -6.67 -12.18
N VAL A 120 9.32 -7.45 -11.63
CA VAL A 120 9.22 -8.88 -11.93
C VAL A 120 8.89 -9.15 -13.40
N ILE A 121 7.95 -8.38 -13.97
CA ILE A 121 7.60 -8.51 -15.40
C ILE A 121 8.80 -8.10 -16.26
N ALA A 122 9.40 -6.94 -15.97
CA ALA A 122 10.58 -6.45 -16.68
C ALA A 122 11.73 -7.46 -16.62
N GLY A 123 11.91 -8.08 -15.45
CA GLY A 123 12.93 -9.07 -15.24
C GLY A 123 12.71 -10.38 -15.99
N THR A 124 11.48 -10.87 -15.98
CA THR A 124 11.08 -12.06 -16.74
C THR A 124 11.30 -11.85 -18.24
N VAL A 125 10.89 -10.70 -18.79
CA VAL A 125 11.10 -10.39 -20.21
C VAL A 125 12.59 -10.25 -20.52
N THR A 126 13.36 -9.59 -19.65
CA THR A 126 14.81 -9.42 -19.82
C THR A 126 15.52 -10.78 -19.80
N LEU A 127 15.13 -11.69 -18.90
CA LEU A 127 15.68 -13.04 -18.83
C LEU A 127 15.38 -13.86 -20.10
N VAL A 128 14.16 -13.75 -20.64
CA VAL A 128 13.79 -14.43 -21.89
C VAL A 128 14.48 -13.80 -23.10
N ALA A 129 14.75 -12.49 -23.07
CA ALA A 129 15.39 -11.76 -24.15
C ALA A 129 16.92 -11.89 -24.15
N SER A 130 17.55 -12.07 -22.99
CA SER A 130 19.02 -12.09 -22.85
C SER A 130 19.68 -13.21 -23.65
N GLY A 131 19.02 -14.38 -23.76
CA GLY A 131 19.49 -15.49 -24.59
C GLY A 131 19.42 -15.25 -26.10
N ARG A 132 18.83 -14.13 -26.55
CA ARG A 132 18.73 -13.74 -27.96
C ARG A 132 19.61 -12.54 -28.32
N LEU A 133 20.35 -11.98 -27.36
CA LEU A 133 21.22 -10.84 -27.63
C LEU A 133 22.50 -11.30 -28.36
N PRO A 134 23.03 -10.51 -29.31
CA PRO A 134 24.28 -10.82 -30.00
C PRO A 134 25.48 -10.86 -29.06
N ASP A 135 25.45 -10.04 -28.00
CA ASP A 135 26.49 -9.96 -26.99
C ASP A 135 25.98 -10.48 -25.63
N PRO A 136 26.49 -11.64 -25.15
CA PRO A 136 26.10 -12.19 -23.86
C PRO A 136 26.53 -11.31 -22.68
N VAL A 137 27.57 -10.50 -22.80
CA VAL A 137 28.05 -9.63 -21.72
C VAL A 137 27.02 -8.55 -21.39
N ILE A 138 26.41 -7.94 -22.41
CA ILE A 138 25.34 -6.97 -22.24
C ILE A 138 24.14 -7.61 -21.54
N GLY A 139 23.76 -8.83 -21.94
CA GLY A 139 22.67 -9.58 -21.30
C GLY A 139 22.93 -9.84 -19.81
N ILE A 140 24.15 -10.24 -19.45
CA ILE A 140 24.55 -10.47 -18.05
C ILE A 140 24.50 -9.15 -17.26
N LEU A 141 25.04 -8.05 -17.81
CA LEU A 141 25.00 -6.75 -17.15
C LEU A 141 23.56 -6.27 -16.89
N MET A 142 22.65 -6.44 -17.85
CA MET A 142 21.24 -6.13 -17.67
C MET A 142 20.61 -6.94 -16.53
N LEU A 143 20.93 -8.24 -16.44
CA LEU A 143 20.44 -9.12 -15.38
C LEU A 143 21.00 -8.74 -14.00
N VAL A 144 22.27 -8.33 -13.91
CA VAL A 144 22.87 -7.87 -12.64
C VAL A 144 22.19 -6.59 -12.15
N TRP A 145 21.96 -5.62 -13.03
CA TRP A 145 21.25 -4.38 -12.69
C TRP A 145 19.81 -4.65 -12.27
N LEU A 146 19.12 -5.51 -13.02
CA LEU A 146 17.77 -5.93 -12.71
C LEU A 146 17.69 -6.60 -11.33
N LEU A 147 18.60 -7.51 -11.02
CA LEU A 147 18.66 -8.20 -9.72
C LEU A 147 18.82 -7.20 -8.57
N PHE A 148 19.65 -6.18 -8.75
CA PHE A 148 19.79 -5.11 -7.76
C PHE A 148 18.46 -4.38 -7.52
N PHE A 149 17.73 -4.03 -8.58
CA PHE A 149 16.40 -3.41 -8.46
C PHE A 149 15.37 -4.34 -7.84
N GLU A 150 15.42 -5.62 -8.16
CA GLU A 150 14.52 -6.64 -7.61
C GLU A 150 14.72 -6.81 -6.09
N VAL A 151 15.97 -6.88 -5.63
CA VAL A 151 16.29 -6.92 -4.19
C VAL A 151 15.83 -5.64 -3.49
N ALA A 152 16.07 -4.47 -4.08
CA ALA A 152 15.63 -3.20 -3.52
C ALA A 152 14.10 -3.12 -3.41
N ALA A 153 13.38 -3.55 -4.45
CA ALA A 153 11.92 -3.58 -4.48
C ALA A 153 11.34 -4.59 -3.48
N ALA A 154 11.95 -5.78 -3.38
CA ALA A 154 11.56 -6.78 -2.39
C ALA A 154 11.76 -6.25 -0.96
N ALA A 155 12.87 -5.56 -0.69
CA ALA A 155 13.11 -4.92 0.61
C ALA A 155 12.07 -3.84 0.92
N MET A 156 11.70 -3.01 -0.07
CA MET A 156 10.62 -2.03 0.09
C MET A 156 9.26 -2.68 0.35
N LEU A 157 8.95 -3.79 -0.32
CA LEU A 157 7.72 -4.57 -0.14
C LEU A 157 7.67 -5.20 1.25
N LEU A 158 8.76 -5.82 1.72
CA LEU A 158 8.86 -6.33 3.08
C LEU A 158 8.66 -5.22 4.11
N ARG A 159 9.29 -4.06 3.91
CA ARG A 159 9.10 -2.91 4.80
C ARG A 159 7.65 -2.45 4.83
N ALA A 160 6.96 -2.42 3.68
CA ALA A 160 5.55 -2.06 3.62
C ALA A 160 4.64 -3.09 4.34
N ILE A 161 4.97 -4.38 4.25
CA ILE A 161 4.26 -5.44 4.99
C ILE A 161 4.49 -5.31 6.49
N ILE A 162 5.72 -5.05 6.92
CA ILE A 162 6.06 -4.84 8.34
C ILE A 162 5.33 -3.62 8.88
N GLU A 163 5.37 -2.49 8.19
CA GLU A 163 4.62 -1.31 8.63
C GLU A 163 3.11 -1.58 8.73
N ARG A 164 2.55 -2.35 7.81
CA ARG A 164 1.13 -2.76 7.89
C ARG A 164 0.86 -3.66 9.10
N SER A 165 1.77 -4.58 9.42
CA SER A 165 1.63 -5.46 10.59
C SER A 165 1.77 -4.68 11.90
N GLU A 166 2.64 -3.68 11.94
CA GLU A 166 2.78 -2.75 13.07
C GLU A 166 1.49 -1.95 13.29
N VAL A 167 0.91 -1.37 12.24
CA VAL A 167 -0.37 -0.64 12.35
C VAL A 167 -1.49 -1.56 12.85
N ASN A 168 -1.59 -2.79 12.34
CA ASN A 168 -2.58 -3.76 12.81
C ASN A 168 -2.35 -4.17 14.28
N THR A 169 -1.09 -4.28 14.70
CA THR A 169 -0.76 -4.63 16.09
C THR A 169 -1.10 -3.49 17.04
N ARG A 170 -0.79 -2.25 16.66
CA ARG A 170 -1.14 -1.05 17.43
C ARG A 170 -2.66 -0.89 17.54
N GLU A 171 -3.40 -1.14 16.47
CA GLU A 171 -4.87 -1.12 16.49
C GLU A 171 -5.42 -2.15 17.47
N LYS A 172 -4.93 -3.40 17.43
CA LYS A 172 -5.36 -4.44 18.39
C LYS A 172 -4.99 -4.10 19.84
N LEU A 173 -3.83 -3.50 20.07
CA LEU A 173 -3.42 -3.07 21.40
C LEU A 173 -4.37 -1.99 21.93
N LEU A 174 -4.69 -1.00 21.11
CA LEU A 174 -5.67 0.04 21.44
C LEU A 174 -7.07 -0.53 21.67
N GLU A 175 -7.47 -1.56 20.93
CA GLU A 175 -8.74 -2.25 21.15
C GLU A 175 -8.77 -2.93 22.53
N ILE A 176 -7.65 -3.55 22.95
CA ILE A 176 -7.51 -4.16 24.27
C ILE A 176 -7.54 -3.09 25.36
N GLU A 177 -6.79 -2.00 25.21
CA GLU A 177 -6.81 -0.86 26.15
C GLU A 177 -8.22 -0.28 26.31
N TYR A 178 -8.95 -0.13 25.20
CA TYR A 178 -10.34 0.30 25.21
C TYR A 178 -11.24 -0.66 26.00
N ARG A 179 -11.15 -1.97 25.74
CA ARG A 179 -11.94 -2.98 26.47
C ARG A 179 -11.60 -3.02 27.95
N LEU A 180 -10.34 -2.82 28.33
CA LEU A 180 -9.90 -2.76 29.72
C LEU A 180 -10.44 -1.51 30.43
N ALA A 181 -10.40 -0.34 29.78
CA ALA A 181 -10.97 0.89 30.32
C ALA A 181 -12.48 0.75 30.53
N GLU A 182 -13.18 0.14 29.58
CA GLU A 182 -14.61 -0.13 29.70
C GLU A 182 -14.94 -1.09 30.86
N LEU A 183 -14.13 -2.14 31.06
CA LEU A 183 -14.28 -3.06 32.19
C LEU A 183 -14.00 -2.37 33.54
N ALA A 184 -13.00 -1.49 33.60
CA ALA A 184 -12.68 -0.73 34.81
C ALA A 184 -13.82 0.21 35.21
N GLU A 185 -14.38 0.96 34.25
CA GLU A 185 -15.53 1.87 34.48
C GLU A 185 -16.76 1.08 34.96
N LYS A 186 -17.00 -0.12 34.41
CA LYS A 186 -18.08 -1.02 34.85
C LYS A 186 -17.90 -1.49 36.31
N ILE A 187 -16.68 -1.85 36.72
CA ILE A 187 -16.40 -2.28 38.10
C ILE A 187 -16.59 -1.14 39.09
N GLU A 188 -16.13 0.07 38.74
CA GLU A 188 -16.28 1.26 39.58
C GLU A 188 -17.76 1.65 39.73
N SER A 189 -18.53 1.65 38.64
CA SER A 189 -19.98 1.88 38.68
C SER A 189 -20.71 0.88 39.57
N ASN A 190 -20.39 -0.41 39.48
CA ASN A 190 -21.02 -1.45 40.32
C ASN A 190 -20.64 -1.35 41.81
N ARG A 191 -19.49 -0.74 42.14
CA ARG A 191 -19.06 -0.53 43.53
C ARG A 191 -19.75 0.67 44.20
N SER A 192 -20.26 1.60 43.39
CA SER A 192 -20.95 2.81 43.85
C SER A 192 -22.46 2.63 44.09
N GLN A 193 -23.00 1.44 43.78
CA GLN A 193 -24.38 1.01 44.08
C GLN A 193 -24.40 0.12 45.33
#